data_AF-A0A350LS74-F1
#
_entry.id   AF-A0A350LS74-F1
#
_cell.length_a   1.000
_cell.length_b   1.000
_cell.length_c   1.000
_cell.angle_alpha   90.00
_cell.angle_beta   90.00
_cell.angle_gamma   90.00
#
_symmetry.space_group_name_H-M   'P 1'
#
loop_
_entity.id
_entity.type
_entity.pdbx_description
1 polymer ?
#
loop_
_entity_poly.entity_id
_entity_poly.type
_entity_poly.pdbx_seq_one_letter_code
_entity_poly.pdbx_strand_id
1 'polypeptide(L)'
;LFHERLETLFDYLPDAAITLDDQADAARTARWEAVRDQYEARCHAQGQKARGEAVYHPVPPEELYLDDDAWQDATGARRVLQFSALPRPTGPGVIDAGGRIGRNFAPERQQEKVNLFSVLKDHIEDRMEAGPVLVACWSEGARERIEGLLSDEGLIGATGIRDAGGLGRHGLHLAVWPLEQGFEAPSITVISEQDVLGDRLIRGARRKRRAENFLT
;
A
#
# COMPACT_ATOMS: atom_id res chain seq x y z
N LEU A 1 -24.77 -1.07 -29.84
CA LEU A 1 -23.70 -1.72 -29.03
C LEU A 1 -23.08 -2.84 -29.86
N PHE A 2 -21.79 -3.11 -29.71
CA PHE A 2 -21.01 -4.02 -30.58
C PHE A 2 -21.05 -5.49 -30.13
N HIS A 3 -21.47 -5.74 -28.89
CA HIS A 3 -21.52 -7.07 -28.28
C HIS A 3 -22.88 -7.27 -27.62
N GLU A 4 -23.34 -8.52 -27.57
CA GLU A 4 -24.58 -8.91 -26.91
C GLU A 4 -24.43 -8.92 -25.38
N ARG A 5 -23.24 -9.28 -24.89
CA ARG A 5 -22.89 -9.32 -23.46
C ARG A 5 -21.45 -8.84 -23.27
N LEU A 6 -21.20 -8.18 -22.15
CA LEU A 6 -19.84 -7.93 -21.66
C LEU A 6 -19.50 -8.90 -20.54
N GLU A 7 -18.25 -9.32 -20.51
CA GLU A 7 -17.70 -10.15 -19.45
C GLU A 7 -16.90 -9.29 -18.48
N THR A 8 -16.88 -9.73 -17.22
CA THR A 8 -16.11 -9.12 -16.14
C THR A 8 -14.74 -9.80 -16.02
N LEU A 9 -13.83 -9.18 -15.27
CA LEU A 9 -12.56 -9.82 -14.91
C LEU A 9 -12.75 -11.19 -14.23
N PHE A 10 -13.86 -11.36 -13.50
CA PHE A 10 -14.15 -12.57 -12.73
C PHE A 10 -14.59 -13.76 -13.59
N ASP A 11 -15.04 -13.52 -14.82
CA ASP A 11 -15.35 -14.57 -15.79
C ASP A 11 -14.07 -15.25 -16.31
N TYR A 12 -12.98 -14.48 -16.41
CA TYR A 12 -11.66 -14.98 -16.83
C TYR A 12 -10.85 -15.61 -15.69
N LEU A 13 -11.21 -15.32 -14.44
CA LEU A 13 -10.51 -15.75 -13.22
C LEU A 13 -11.48 -16.39 -12.21
N PRO A 14 -12.13 -17.51 -12.56
CA PRO A 14 -13.21 -18.08 -11.75
C PRO A 14 -12.75 -18.56 -10.37
N ASP A 15 -11.52 -19.10 -10.28
CA ASP A 15 -10.98 -19.69 -9.05
C ASP A 15 -10.06 -18.74 -8.26
N ALA A 16 -9.90 -17.49 -8.71
CA ALA A 16 -8.99 -16.55 -8.08
C ALA A 16 -9.54 -16.04 -6.74
N ALA A 17 -8.67 -15.96 -5.74
CA ALA A 17 -8.96 -15.24 -4.52
C ALA A 17 -8.88 -13.72 -4.78
N ILE A 18 -9.77 -12.97 -4.12
CA ILE A 18 -9.84 -11.53 -4.22
C ILE A 18 -9.21 -10.93 -2.96
N THR A 19 -8.24 -10.04 -3.15
CA THR A 19 -7.66 -9.25 -2.05
C THR A 19 -8.02 -7.79 -2.22
N LEU A 20 -8.57 -7.18 -1.17
CA LEU A 20 -9.02 -5.80 -1.16
C LEU A 20 -8.24 -4.99 -0.12
N ASP A 21 -7.95 -3.74 -0.45
CA ASP A 21 -7.43 -2.75 0.49
C ASP A 21 -8.52 -2.29 1.47
N ASP A 22 -8.13 -1.67 2.59
CA ASP A 22 -9.04 -1.17 3.63
C ASP A 22 -10.09 -0.20 3.07
N GLN A 23 -9.71 0.62 2.07
CA GLN A 23 -10.60 1.62 1.50
C GLN A 23 -11.39 1.15 0.26
N ALA A 24 -11.30 -0.12 -0.10
CA ALA A 24 -11.88 -0.63 -1.35
C ALA A 24 -13.39 -0.39 -1.47
N ASP A 25 -14.16 -0.64 -0.41
CA ASP A 25 -15.61 -0.46 -0.43
C ASP A 25 -16.00 1.02 -0.58
N ALA A 26 -15.39 1.90 0.24
CA ALA A 26 -15.64 3.34 0.16
C ALA A 26 -15.27 3.89 -1.22
N ALA A 27 -14.15 3.44 -1.80
CA ALA A 27 -13.72 3.84 -3.13
C ALA A 27 -14.69 3.35 -4.23
N ARG A 28 -15.19 2.11 -4.13
CA ARG A 28 -16.18 1.55 -5.06
C ARG A 28 -17.47 2.36 -5.03
N THR A 29 -18.03 2.58 -3.84
CA THR A 29 -19.29 3.34 -3.67
C THR A 29 -19.15 4.76 -4.21
N ALA A 30 -18.09 5.48 -3.83
CA ALA A 30 -17.85 6.84 -4.32
C ALA A 30 -17.64 6.88 -5.84
N ARG A 31 -17.00 5.86 -6.42
CA ARG A 31 -16.81 5.77 -7.87
C ARG A 31 -18.13 5.53 -8.59
N TRP A 32 -18.98 4.65 -8.07
CA TRP A 32 -20.31 4.39 -8.63
C TRP A 32 -21.18 5.65 -8.63
N GLU A 33 -21.23 6.36 -7.50
CA GLU A 33 -21.95 7.65 -7.40
C GLU A 33 -21.45 8.65 -8.42
N ALA A 34 -20.12 8.84 -8.54
CA ALA A 34 -19.55 9.74 -9.51
C ALA A 34 -19.89 9.35 -10.97
N VAL A 35 -19.92 8.06 -11.29
CA VAL A 35 -20.31 7.57 -12.63
C VAL A 35 -21.77 7.88 -12.90
N ARG A 36 -22.67 7.60 -11.95
CA ARG A 36 -24.10 7.88 -12.08
C ARG A 36 -24.37 9.38 -12.25
N ASP A 37 -23.77 10.22 -11.41
CA ASP A 37 -23.93 11.67 -11.47
C ASP A 37 -23.47 12.23 -12.82
N GLN A 38 -22.36 11.72 -13.36
CA GLN A 38 -21.90 12.10 -14.69
C GLN A 38 -22.82 11.59 -15.82
N TYR A 39 -23.42 10.42 -15.67
CA TYR A 39 -24.42 9.92 -16.61
C TYR A 39 -25.65 10.83 -16.61
N GLU A 40 -26.19 11.13 -15.44
CA GLU A 40 -27.35 12.03 -15.26
C GLU A 40 -27.06 13.42 -15.82
N ALA A 41 -25.88 13.98 -15.58
CA ALA A 41 -25.46 15.27 -16.15
C ALA A 41 -25.47 15.25 -17.68
N ARG A 42 -25.01 14.15 -18.31
CA ARG A 42 -25.05 13.99 -19.78
C ARG A 42 -26.47 13.84 -20.30
N CYS A 43 -27.34 13.10 -19.60
CA CYS A 43 -28.76 12.99 -19.93
C CYS A 43 -29.49 14.34 -19.83
N HIS A 44 -29.24 15.09 -18.76
CA HIS A 44 -29.80 16.44 -18.57
C HIS A 44 -29.33 17.41 -19.66
N ALA A 45 -28.03 17.41 -19.98
CA ALA A 45 -27.48 18.24 -21.05
C ALA A 45 -28.11 17.90 -22.41
N GLN A 46 -28.34 16.61 -22.69
CA GLN A 46 -29.04 16.18 -23.90
C GLN A 46 -30.48 16.70 -23.96
N GLY A 47 -31.20 16.71 -22.84
CA GLY A 47 -32.56 17.25 -22.75
C GLY A 47 -32.66 18.77 -22.98
N GLN A 48 -31.55 19.51 -22.85
CA GLN A 48 -31.49 20.96 -23.02
C GLN A 48 -30.97 21.41 -24.39
N LYS A 49 -30.57 20.49 -25.28
CA LYS A 49 -29.98 20.83 -26.58
C LYS A 49 -30.96 21.51 -27.53
N ALA A 50 -30.48 22.54 -28.24
CA ALA A 50 -31.21 23.19 -29.32
C ALA A 50 -31.26 22.32 -30.59
N ARG A 51 -32.25 22.58 -31.45
CA ARG A 51 -32.49 21.81 -32.68
C ARG A 51 -31.30 21.97 -33.65
N GLY A 52 -30.57 20.88 -33.91
CA GLY A 52 -29.47 20.84 -34.89
C GLY A 52 -28.10 20.40 -34.35
N GLU A 53 -27.96 20.23 -33.02
CA GLU A 53 -26.74 19.67 -32.43
C GLU A 53 -26.71 18.14 -32.51
N ALA A 54 -25.51 17.57 -32.61
CA ALA A 54 -25.32 16.12 -32.61
C ALA A 54 -25.91 15.49 -31.34
N VAL A 55 -26.79 14.50 -31.53
CA VAL A 55 -27.41 13.75 -30.44
C VAL A 55 -26.36 12.80 -29.87
N TYR A 56 -25.98 13.03 -28.62
CA TYR A 56 -25.17 12.10 -27.86
C TYR A 56 -26.13 11.15 -27.13
N HIS A 57 -25.86 9.86 -27.14
CA HIS A 57 -26.64 8.84 -26.43
C HIS A 57 -25.79 8.28 -25.29
N PRO A 58 -25.91 8.81 -24.06
CA PRO A 58 -25.22 8.25 -22.90
C PRO A 58 -25.61 6.79 -22.71
N VAL A 59 -24.63 5.91 -22.52
CA VAL A 59 -24.86 4.49 -22.18
C VAL A 59 -25.17 4.40 -20.67
N PRO A 60 -26.22 3.68 -20.25
CA PRO A 60 -26.50 3.45 -18.84
C PRO A 60 -25.28 2.86 -18.11
N PRO A 61 -24.91 3.36 -16.92
CA PRO A 61 -23.77 2.87 -16.16
C PRO A 61 -23.77 1.35 -15.93
N GLU A 62 -24.94 0.77 -15.70
CA GLU A 62 -25.17 -0.65 -15.41
C GLU A 62 -24.76 -1.57 -16.59
N GLU A 63 -24.72 -1.05 -17.81
CA GLU A 63 -24.27 -1.80 -18.98
C GLU A 63 -22.73 -1.89 -19.08
N LEU A 64 -22.00 -1.07 -18.33
CA LEU A 64 -20.53 -0.93 -18.44
C LEU A 64 -19.80 -1.20 -17.13
N TYR A 65 -20.45 -0.99 -15.99
CA TYR A 65 -19.86 -1.06 -14.66
C TYR A 65 -20.72 -1.93 -13.75
N LEU A 66 -20.08 -2.56 -12.76
CA LEU A 66 -20.77 -3.28 -11.70
C LEU A 66 -21.28 -2.27 -10.68
N ASP A 67 -22.59 -2.27 -10.43
CA ASP A 67 -23.17 -1.67 -9.24
C ASP A 67 -22.90 -2.55 -8.01
N ASP A 68 -23.46 -2.17 -6.86
CA ASP A 68 -23.18 -2.90 -5.61
C ASP A 68 -23.74 -4.33 -5.64
N ASP A 69 -24.94 -4.53 -6.16
CA ASP A 69 -25.57 -5.85 -6.27
C ASP A 69 -24.79 -6.76 -7.23
N ALA A 70 -24.45 -6.26 -8.41
CA ALA A 70 -23.64 -7.01 -9.39
C ALA A 70 -22.23 -7.30 -8.87
N TRP A 71 -21.65 -6.42 -8.04
CA TRP A 71 -20.39 -6.68 -7.36
C TRP A 71 -20.52 -7.81 -6.33
N GLN A 72 -21.57 -7.82 -5.52
CA GLN A 72 -21.81 -8.92 -4.56
C GLN A 72 -22.03 -10.24 -5.29
N ASP A 73 -22.81 -10.26 -6.36
CA ASP A 73 -23.02 -11.46 -7.18
C ASP A 73 -21.71 -11.95 -7.82
N ALA A 74 -20.90 -11.02 -8.33
CA ALA A 74 -19.63 -11.34 -8.95
C ALA A 74 -18.53 -11.74 -7.96
N THR A 75 -18.67 -11.51 -6.65
CA THR A 75 -17.61 -11.79 -5.67
C THR A 75 -18.01 -12.75 -4.55
N GLY A 76 -19.31 -12.90 -4.27
CA GLY A 76 -19.83 -13.62 -3.10
C GLY A 76 -19.54 -15.13 -3.08
N ALA A 77 -19.34 -15.76 -4.23
CA ALA A 77 -18.94 -17.17 -4.33
C ALA A 77 -17.43 -17.39 -4.19
N ARG A 78 -16.62 -16.33 -4.08
CA ARG A 78 -15.15 -16.37 -4.10
C ARG A 78 -14.58 -16.12 -2.71
N ARG A 79 -13.33 -16.55 -2.51
CA ARG A 79 -12.58 -16.19 -1.30
C ARG A 79 -12.19 -14.71 -1.38
N VAL A 80 -12.77 -13.88 -0.53
CA VAL A 80 -12.42 -12.46 -0.41
C VAL A 80 -11.65 -12.21 0.89
N LEU A 81 -10.52 -11.50 0.78
CA LEU A 81 -9.68 -11.07 1.90
C LEU A 81 -9.57 -9.55 1.84
N GLN A 82 -10.14 -8.85 2.82
CA GLN A 82 -9.99 -7.41 2.95
C GLN A 82 -8.97 -7.10 4.04
N PHE A 83 -7.89 -6.41 3.66
CA PHE A 83 -6.92 -5.90 4.61
C PHE A 83 -7.50 -4.71 5.33
N SER A 84 -7.27 -4.61 6.64
CA SER A 84 -7.62 -3.43 7.41
C SER A 84 -6.39 -2.93 8.15
N ALA A 85 -6.13 -1.62 8.06
CA ALA A 85 -4.95 -1.02 8.67
C ALA A 85 -5.07 -0.94 10.20
N LEU A 86 -6.29 -0.78 10.71
CA LEU A 86 -6.57 -0.68 12.14
C LEU A 86 -7.03 -2.03 12.70
N PRO A 87 -6.63 -2.37 13.94
CA PRO A 87 -7.13 -3.56 14.61
C PRO A 87 -8.65 -3.55 14.68
N ARG A 88 -9.27 -4.65 14.27
CA ARG A 88 -10.70 -4.92 14.45
C ARG A 88 -10.88 -5.95 15.57
N PRO A 89 -12.01 -5.94 16.29
CA PRO A 89 -12.33 -7.00 17.24
C PRO A 89 -12.22 -8.37 16.56
N THR A 90 -11.46 -9.27 17.17
CA THR A 90 -11.28 -10.63 16.64
C THR A 90 -12.60 -11.39 16.78
N GLY A 91 -13.06 -11.97 15.67
CA GLY A 91 -14.33 -12.68 15.56
C GLY A 91 -14.37 -13.54 14.30
N PRO A 92 -15.49 -14.25 14.03
CA PRO A 92 -15.64 -15.03 12.82
C PRO A 92 -15.34 -14.19 11.57
N GLY A 93 -14.44 -14.67 10.70
CA GLY A 93 -14.05 -13.97 9.48
C GLY A 93 -12.96 -12.91 9.64
N VAL A 94 -12.42 -12.70 10.85
CA VAL A 94 -11.34 -11.72 11.10
C VAL A 94 -10.08 -12.44 11.59
N ILE A 95 -8.95 -12.15 10.94
CA ILE A 95 -7.62 -12.65 11.31
C ILE A 95 -6.74 -11.45 11.67
N ASP A 96 -6.19 -11.40 12.88
CA ASP A 96 -5.14 -10.44 13.24
C ASP A 96 -3.81 -10.96 12.68
N ALA A 97 -3.23 -10.23 11.72
CA ALA A 97 -1.92 -10.53 11.16
C ALA A 97 -0.77 -10.22 12.14
N GLY A 98 -1.05 -9.54 13.27
CA GLY A 98 -0.09 -9.22 14.32
C GLY A 98 0.84 -8.06 14.00
N GLY A 99 0.71 -7.45 12.82
CA GLY A 99 1.49 -6.28 12.42
C GLY A 99 1.14 -5.05 13.24
N ARG A 100 2.16 -4.30 13.68
CA ARG A 100 2.02 -3.03 14.38
C ARG A 100 2.96 -2.01 13.74
N ILE A 101 2.58 -0.73 13.76
CA ILE A 101 3.44 0.35 13.27
C ILE A 101 4.74 0.37 14.08
N GLY A 102 5.88 0.42 13.37
CA GLY A 102 7.20 0.47 13.97
C GLY A 102 7.53 1.83 14.58
N ARG A 103 8.62 1.88 15.34
CA ARG A 103 9.12 3.12 15.94
C ARG A 103 9.54 4.13 14.85
N ASN A 104 9.12 5.38 15.01
CA ASN A 104 9.61 6.51 14.21
C ASN A 104 10.60 7.34 15.03
N PHE A 105 11.75 7.69 14.44
CA PHE A 105 12.83 8.44 15.09
C PHE A 105 12.70 9.97 14.88
N ALA A 106 11.48 10.47 14.62
CA ALA A 106 11.19 11.90 14.47
C ALA A 106 11.64 12.75 15.67
N PRO A 107 11.43 12.32 16.94
CA PRO A 107 11.88 13.10 18.09
C PRO A 107 13.39 13.30 18.12
N GLU A 108 14.17 12.26 17.80
CA GLU A 108 15.63 12.28 17.82
C GLU A 108 16.20 13.09 16.66
N ARG A 109 15.56 13.03 15.47
CA ARG A 109 15.93 13.87 14.32
C ARG A 109 15.88 15.38 14.60
N GLN A 110 15.04 15.82 15.54
CA GLN A 110 14.89 17.24 15.88
C GLN A 110 15.90 17.71 16.93
N GLN A 111 16.65 16.80 17.55
CA GLN A 111 17.57 17.10 18.62
C GLN A 111 19.01 17.16 18.10
N GLU A 112 19.58 18.36 18.01
CA GLU A 112 20.96 18.55 17.51
C GLU A 112 22.04 17.86 18.37
N LYS A 113 21.73 17.54 19.63
CA LYS A 113 22.68 16.96 20.59
C LYS A 113 22.62 15.43 20.67
N VAL A 114 21.71 14.79 19.94
CA VAL A 114 21.54 13.33 19.98
C VAL A 114 22.13 12.72 18.71
N ASN A 115 22.98 11.70 18.87
CA ASN A 115 23.41 10.90 17.74
C ASN A 115 22.31 9.91 17.36
N LEU A 116 21.64 10.18 16.24
CA LEU A 116 20.55 9.35 15.71
C LEU A 116 20.95 7.89 15.48
N PHE A 117 22.18 7.63 15.01
CA PHE A 117 22.63 6.27 14.72
C PHE A 117 22.99 5.48 15.97
N SER A 118 23.45 6.15 17.03
CA SER A 118 23.57 5.52 18.35
C SER A 118 22.21 5.11 18.90
N VAL A 119 21.17 5.95 18.78
CA VAL A 119 19.81 5.58 19.24
C VAL A 119 19.21 4.46 18.38
N LEU A 120 19.46 4.49 17.07
CA LEU A 120 19.06 3.42 16.17
C LEU A 120 19.74 2.11 16.55
N LYS A 121 21.04 2.15 16.88
CA LYS A 121 21.78 0.98 17.34
C LYS A 121 21.13 0.36 18.57
N ASP A 122 20.90 1.16 19.61
CA ASP A 122 20.30 0.67 20.85
C ASP A 122 18.93 0.01 20.59
N HIS A 123 18.14 0.58 19.68
CA HIS A 123 16.87 0.00 19.27
C HIS A 123 17.03 -1.31 18.49
N ILE A 124 18.00 -1.40 17.58
CA ILE A 124 18.28 -2.63 16.83
C ILE A 124 18.70 -3.74 17.79
N GLU A 125 19.61 -3.46 18.73
CA GLU A 125 20.11 -4.44 19.71
C GLU A 125 18.97 -4.98 20.58
N ASP A 126 18.12 -4.09 21.13
CA ASP A 126 16.91 -4.48 21.89
C ASP A 126 15.96 -5.36 21.06
N ARG A 127 15.70 -4.98 19.80
CA ARG A 127 14.81 -5.75 18.93
C ARG A 127 15.40 -7.07 18.45
N MET A 128 16.73 -7.17 18.39
CA MET A 128 17.42 -8.42 18.05
C MET A 128 17.28 -9.49 19.14
N GLU A 129 17.01 -9.10 20.40
CA GLU A 129 16.69 -10.05 21.47
C GLU A 129 15.34 -10.75 21.23
N ALA A 130 14.38 -10.05 20.64
CA ALA A 130 13.06 -10.57 20.34
C ALA A 130 12.99 -11.37 19.02
N GLY A 131 13.82 -11.04 18.02
CA GLY A 131 13.77 -11.69 16.72
C GLY A 131 14.68 -11.05 15.67
N PRO A 132 14.56 -11.41 14.38
CA PRO A 132 15.36 -10.80 13.34
C PRO A 132 14.91 -9.36 13.09
N VAL A 133 15.89 -8.49 12.84
CA VAL A 133 15.67 -7.08 12.50
C VAL A 133 16.07 -6.86 11.04
N LEU A 134 15.20 -6.24 10.26
CA LEU A 134 15.44 -5.87 8.87
C LEU A 134 15.40 -4.35 8.73
N VAL A 135 16.48 -3.75 8.27
CA VAL A 135 16.46 -2.34 7.85
C VAL A 135 16.17 -2.29 6.35
N ALA A 136 15.05 -1.66 6.01
CA ALA A 136 14.52 -1.52 4.67
C ALA A 136 15.02 -0.21 4.04
N CYS A 137 15.91 -0.33 3.07
CA CYS A 137 16.61 0.76 2.41
C CYS A 137 15.98 1.07 1.05
N TRP A 138 16.04 2.33 0.60
CA TRP A 138 15.37 2.73 -0.65
C TRP A 138 16.12 2.31 -1.92
N SER A 139 17.44 2.15 -1.82
CA SER A 139 18.32 1.78 -2.93
C SER A 139 19.58 1.09 -2.42
N GLU A 140 20.34 0.44 -3.30
CA GLU A 140 21.62 -0.17 -2.95
C GLU A 140 22.61 0.84 -2.34
N GLY A 141 22.73 2.03 -2.93
CA GLY A 141 23.60 3.08 -2.38
C GLY A 141 23.12 3.59 -1.01
N ALA A 142 21.82 3.54 -0.72
CA ALA A 142 21.33 3.86 0.62
C ALA A 142 21.64 2.75 1.61
N ARG A 143 21.53 1.49 1.18
CA ARG A 143 21.89 0.30 1.96
C ARG A 143 23.36 0.33 2.37
N GLU A 144 24.27 0.56 1.43
CA GLU A 144 25.71 0.65 1.70
C GLU A 144 26.04 1.79 2.68
N ARG A 145 25.39 2.95 2.54
CA ARG A 145 25.56 4.06 3.49
C ARG A 145 25.06 3.71 4.89
N ILE A 146 23.88 3.11 5.01
CA ILE A 146 23.33 2.69 6.31
C ILE A 146 24.22 1.63 6.94
N GLU A 147 24.72 0.66 6.17
CA GLU A 147 25.65 -0.37 6.63
C GLU A 147 26.93 0.24 7.20
N GLY A 148 27.53 1.22 6.51
CA GLY A 148 28.70 1.95 7.00
C GLY A 148 28.41 2.71 8.30
N LEU A 149 27.30 3.46 8.35
CA LEU A 149 26.92 4.25 9.53
C LEU A 149 26.63 3.37 10.75
N LEU A 150 26.01 2.20 10.57
CA LEU A 150 25.81 1.24 11.65
C LEU A 150 27.13 0.61 12.11
N SER A 151 28.04 0.32 11.16
CA SER A 151 29.37 -0.22 11.46
C SER A 151 30.21 0.76 12.27
N ASP A 152 30.13 2.06 11.96
CA ASP A 152 30.82 3.13 12.70
C ASP A 152 30.35 3.22 14.17
N GLU A 153 29.08 2.92 14.45
CA GLU A 153 28.52 2.82 15.81
C GLU A 153 28.80 1.45 16.49
N GLY A 154 29.47 0.54 15.78
CA GLY A 154 29.88 -0.77 16.29
C GLY A 154 28.88 -1.91 16.06
N LEU A 155 27.82 -1.70 15.27
CA LEU A 155 26.92 -2.76 14.81
C LEU A 155 27.53 -3.48 13.60
N ILE A 156 28.33 -4.51 13.89
CA ILE A 156 29.00 -5.33 12.87
C ILE A 156 28.17 -6.61 12.60
N GLY A 157 28.17 -7.07 11.35
CA GLY A 157 27.52 -8.34 10.97
C GLY A 157 26.13 -8.19 10.37
N ALA A 158 25.77 -6.99 9.91
CA ALA A 158 24.58 -6.79 9.09
C ALA A 158 24.66 -7.63 7.81
N THR A 159 23.66 -8.46 7.55
CA THR A 159 23.63 -9.34 6.37
C THR A 159 22.73 -8.75 5.29
N GLY A 160 23.28 -8.51 4.11
CA GLY A 160 22.50 -8.10 2.94
C GLY A 160 21.61 -9.24 2.42
N ILE A 161 20.32 -9.00 2.28
CA ILE A 161 19.35 -9.96 1.71
C ILE A 161 18.66 -9.37 0.47
N ARG A 162 18.36 -10.24 -0.50
CA ARG A 162 17.68 -9.86 -1.75
C ARG A 162 16.17 -10.07 -1.71
N ASP A 163 15.74 -11.04 -0.92
CA ASP A 163 14.35 -11.44 -0.76
C ASP A 163 14.11 -11.99 0.64
N ALA A 164 12.84 -12.26 0.97
CA ALA A 164 12.43 -12.75 2.28
C ALA A 164 13.01 -14.15 2.62
N GLY A 165 13.45 -14.94 1.63
CA GLY A 165 14.08 -16.24 1.86
C GLY A 165 15.48 -16.13 2.47
N GLY A 166 16.14 -14.98 2.35
CA GLY A 166 17.41 -14.68 3.02
C GLY A 166 17.26 -14.33 4.50
N LEU A 167 16.04 -14.12 5.00
CA LEU A 167 15.80 -13.71 6.38
C LEU A 167 16.13 -14.86 7.35
N GLY A 168 17.16 -14.63 8.19
CA GLY A 168 17.50 -15.54 9.27
C GLY A 168 16.49 -15.50 10.42
N ARG A 169 16.58 -16.47 11.34
CA ARG A 169 15.76 -16.48 12.58
C ARG A 169 16.17 -15.40 13.59
N HIS A 170 17.40 -14.91 13.48
CA HIS A 170 17.98 -13.87 14.32
C HIS A 170 18.92 -13.01 13.47
N GLY A 171 19.41 -11.91 14.05
CA GLY A 171 20.41 -11.05 13.43
C GLY A 171 19.84 -9.79 12.77
N LEU A 172 20.77 -8.94 12.35
CA LEU A 172 20.51 -7.72 11.60
C LEU A 172 20.63 -8.02 10.10
N HIS A 173 19.58 -7.65 9.36
CA HIS A 173 19.48 -7.82 7.92
C HIS A 173 19.27 -6.46 7.25
N LEU A 174 19.78 -6.32 6.04
CA LEU A 174 19.62 -5.12 5.22
C LEU A 174 19.04 -5.52 3.86
N ALA A 175 18.00 -4.85 3.40
CA ALA A 175 17.42 -5.10 2.08
C ALA A 175 17.10 -3.81 1.34
N VAL A 176 17.14 -3.86 0.01
CA VAL A 176 16.53 -2.81 -0.82
C VAL A 176 15.04 -3.07 -0.90
N TRP A 177 14.30 -2.42 -0.01
CA TRP A 177 12.85 -2.50 0.07
C TRP A 177 12.29 -1.10 0.36
N PRO A 178 11.82 -0.37 -0.67
CA PRO A 178 11.30 0.99 -0.52
C PRO A 178 9.99 1.03 0.28
N LEU A 179 10.11 1.03 1.60
CA LEU A 179 9.01 1.16 2.54
C LEU A 179 8.92 2.59 3.06
N GLU A 180 7.70 3.11 3.14
CA GLU A 180 7.45 4.42 3.72
C GLU A 180 7.45 4.38 5.25
N GLN A 181 7.05 3.25 5.81
CA GLN A 181 6.97 3.01 7.24
C GLN A 181 7.33 1.56 7.54
N GLY A 182 8.10 1.37 8.60
CA GLY A 182 8.47 0.11 9.20
C GLY A 182 7.34 -0.41 10.07
N PHE A 183 7.46 -1.68 10.45
CA PHE A 183 6.46 -2.36 11.25
C PHE A 183 7.11 -3.44 12.10
N GLU A 184 6.43 -3.80 13.17
CA GLU A 184 6.76 -4.96 14.00
C GLU A 184 5.73 -6.04 13.76
N ALA A 185 6.19 -7.27 13.65
CA ALA A 185 5.36 -8.46 13.60
C ALA A 185 5.95 -9.52 14.55
N PRO A 186 5.18 -10.55 14.94
CA PRO A 186 5.64 -11.56 15.90
C PRO A 186 6.98 -12.24 15.53
N SER A 187 7.34 -12.29 14.25
CA SER A 187 8.55 -12.96 13.76
C SER A 187 9.60 -12.03 13.16
N ILE A 188 9.37 -10.72 13.10
CA ILE A 188 10.29 -9.77 12.47
C ILE A 188 10.04 -8.34 12.93
N THR A 189 11.13 -7.57 13.07
CA THR A 189 11.08 -6.12 13.19
C THR A 189 11.60 -5.50 11.89
N VAL A 190 10.81 -4.68 11.22
CA VAL A 190 11.21 -3.96 10.01
C VAL A 190 11.32 -2.47 10.33
N ILE A 191 12.50 -1.90 10.10
CA ILE A 191 12.77 -0.47 10.28
C ILE A 191 12.94 0.14 8.90
N SER A 192 12.14 1.13 8.54
CA SER A 192 12.32 1.82 7.26
C SER A 192 13.40 2.89 7.34
N GLU A 193 14.14 3.10 6.25
CA GLU A 193 15.04 4.24 6.11
C GLU A 193 14.31 5.57 6.37
N GLN A 194 13.05 5.67 5.96
CA GLN A 194 12.22 6.86 6.15
C GLN A 194 11.88 7.11 7.62
N ASP A 195 11.66 6.07 8.42
CA ASP A 195 11.43 6.22 9.86
C ASP A 195 12.67 6.71 10.61
N VAL A 196 13.86 6.43 10.08
CA VAL A 196 15.15 6.89 10.64
C VAL A 196 15.49 8.29 10.14
N LEU A 197 15.55 8.51 8.83
CA LEU A 197 16.07 9.74 8.20
C LEU A 197 15.00 10.77 7.82
N GLY A 198 13.74 10.36 7.74
CA GLY A 198 12.62 11.18 7.28
C GLY A 198 12.59 11.40 5.76
N ASP A 199 11.49 12.00 5.28
CA ASP A 199 11.15 12.13 3.86
C ASP A 199 12.15 12.96 3.03
N ARG A 200 12.94 13.81 3.68
CA ARG A 200 13.66 14.90 2.99
C ARG A 200 14.85 14.40 2.15
N LEU A 201 15.43 13.26 2.51
CA LEU A 201 16.51 12.60 1.76
C LEU A 201 16.00 11.72 0.60
N ILE A 202 14.78 11.17 0.70
CA ILE A 202 14.23 10.19 -0.26
C ILE A 202 13.62 10.88 -1.50
N ARG A 203 13.30 12.18 -1.43
CA ARG A 203 12.65 12.93 -2.53
C ARG A 203 13.43 12.94 -3.85
N GLY A 204 14.73 12.67 -3.84
CA GLY A 204 15.50 12.48 -5.09
C GLY A 204 15.09 11.24 -5.89
N ALA A 205 14.64 10.18 -5.21
CA ALA A 205 14.26 8.90 -5.81
C ALA A 205 12.74 8.78 -6.09
N ARG A 206 11.92 9.63 -5.47
CA ARG A 206 10.48 9.64 -5.70
C ARG A 206 10.21 10.33 -7.05
N ARG A 207 10.25 9.55 -8.15
CA ARG A 207 9.64 9.97 -9.42
C ARG A 207 8.21 10.37 -9.07
N LYS A 208 7.91 11.67 -9.15
CA LYS A 208 6.57 12.24 -8.92
C LYS A 208 5.55 11.26 -9.48
N ARG A 209 4.72 10.64 -8.62
CA ARG A 209 3.49 10.01 -9.07
C ARG A 209 2.70 11.14 -9.72
N ARG A 210 2.83 11.25 -11.05
CA ARG A 210 2.03 12.18 -11.83
C ARG A 210 0.60 11.68 -11.70
N ALA A 211 -0.25 12.49 -11.09
CA ALA A 211 -1.70 12.32 -11.11
C ALA A 211 -2.22 12.64 -12.53
N GLU A 212 -1.73 11.94 -13.55
CA GLU A 212 -2.15 12.12 -14.95
C GLU A 212 -2.85 10.89 -15.54
N ASN A 213 -3.10 9.83 -14.75
CA ASN A 213 -3.89 8.67 -15.17
C ASN A 213 -5.18 8.47 -14.36
N PHE A 214 -5.79 9.57 -13.88
CA PHE A 214 -7.23 9.56 -13.63
C PHE A 214 -7.89 10.15 -14.88
N LEU A 215 -7.99 9.32 -15.92
CA LEU A 215 -8.67 9.70 -17.15
C LEU A 215 -10.19 9.73 -16.92
N THR A 216 -10.73 10.85 -17.40
CA THR A 216 -12.11 11.25 -17.64
C THR A 216 -12.93 10.22 -18.41
#